data_AF-A0A1A8YFC0-F1
#
_entry.id   AF-A0A1A8YFC0-F1
#
_cell.length_a   1.000
_cell.length_b   1.000
_cell.length_c   1.000
_cell.angle_alpha   90.00
_cell.angle_beta   90.00
_cell.angle_gamma   90.00
#
_symmetry.space_group_name_H-M   'P 1'
#
loop_
_entity.id
_entity.type
_entity.pdbx_description
1 polymer ?
#
loop_
_entity_poly.entity_id
_entity_poly.type
_entity_poly.pdbx_seq_one_letter_code
_entity_poly.pdbx_strand_id
1 'polypeptide(L)'
;SFNREEDQKLKFKTSKKLKVTSTFESMDLKEDLLRGIYSYGFEAPSSIQSRAITQIISGKDVIAQAQSGTGKTATFTIGLLQAIDLRKKDLQALILSPTRELANQIGQVVTNLGDYMNVNAFAMTGGKTLKDDLKKLQKNGCQVVSGTPGRVLDMIKRQMLQTRNVQVLILDEADELLSETLGFKQQIYDIFAKLPKNCQVVVVSATMNKDILEVTRKFMNDPVKILVKRDEISLEGIKQYVVNVDKEDWKFDTLCDIYDSLTITQCVIFCNTKKKVDWLSQRLTQSNFAVVSMHGDMKQEERDKVMNDFRTGHSRVLIST
;
A
#
# COMPACT_ATOMS: atom_id res chain seq x y z
N SER A 1 -15.59 -1.21 7.87
CA SER A 1 -16.29 -1.25 6.57
C SER A 1 -16.08 0.09 5.87
N PHE A 2 -16.11 0.14 4.54
CA PHE A 2 -16.01 1.39 3.78
C PHE A 2 -17.30 2.22 3.99
N ASN A 3 -17.19 3.47 4.46
CA ASN A 3 -18.32 4.36 4.67
C ASN A 3 -18.52 5.27 3.44
N ARG A 4 -19.56 4.98 2.64
CA ARG A 4 -19.87 5.75 1.43
C ARG A 4 -20.28 7.19 1.71
N GLU A 5 -21.00 7.44 2.80
CA GLU A 5 -21.48 8.80 3.12
C GLU A 5 -20.30 9.71 3.47
N GLU A 6 -19.34 9.21 4.26
CA GLU A 6 -18.09 9.93 4.56
C GLU A 6 -17.25 10.16 3.30
N ASP A 7 -17.12 9.15 2.44
CA ASP A 7 -16.35 9.25 1.20
C ASP A 7 -16.96 10.27 0.21
N GLN A 8 -18.28 10.42 0.19
CA GLN A 8 -18.95 11.45 -0.62
C GLN A 8 -18.74 12.87 -0.10
N LYS A 9 -18.48 13.05 1.20
CA LYS A 9 -18.18 14.37 1.78
C LYS A 9 -16.78 14.87 1.41
N LEU A 10 -15.87 13.99 1.02
CA LEU A 10 -14.49 14.35 0.67
C LEU A 10 -14.44 15.34 -0.50
N LYS A 11 -13.82 16.50 -0.26
CA LYS A 11 -13.60 17.57 -1.22
C LYS A 11 -12.17 17.48 -1.76
N PHE A 12 -12.11 17.18 -3.06
CA PHE A 12 -10.85 17.13 -3.79
C PHE A 12 -10.56 18.47 -4.47
N LYS A 13 -9.32 18.93 -4.34
CA LYS A 13 -8.73 19.95 -5.20
C LYS A 13 -7.96 19.25 -6.32
N THR A 14 -8.39 19.47 -7.56
CA THR A 14 -7.75 18.87 -8.73
C THR A 14 -6.94 19.92 -9.51
N SER A 15 -5.80 19.55 -10.09
CA SER A 15 -5.00 20.48 -10.91
C SER A 15 -5.63 20.77 -12.28
N LYS A 16 -6.51 19.89 -12.76
CA LYS A 16 -7.22 19.99 -14.05
C LYS A 16 -8.71 19.72 -13.83
N LYS A 17 -9.58 20.16 -14.75
CA LYS A 17 -11.00 19.74 -14.75
C LYS A 17 -11.03 18.23 -15.06
N LEU A 18 -11.40 17.41 -14.07
CA LEU A 18 -11.47 15.96 -14.22
C LEU A 18 -12.92 15.53 -14.43
N LYS A 19 -13.13 14.59 -15.34
CA LYS A 19 -14.40 13.89 -15.47
C LYS A 19 -14.53 12.93 -14.29
N VAL A 20 -15.53 13.16 -13.43
CA VAL A 20 -15.89 12.23 -12.37
C VAL A 20 -16.75 11.13 -12.99
N THR A 21 -16.33 9.88 -12.83
CA THR A 21 -16.99 8.71 -13.44
C THR A 21 -17.68 7.92 -12.33
N SER A 22 -19.01 7.83 -12.38
CA SER A 22 -19.85 7.39 -11.27
C SER A 22 -19.93 5.87 -11.11
N THR A 23 -19.58 5.09 -12.13
CA THR A 23 -19.62 3.62 -12.10
C THR A 23 -18.37 3.03 -12.74
N PHE A 24 -18.07 1.76 -12.47
CA PHE A 24 -16.92 1.10 -13.10
C PHE A 24 -17.14 0.83 -14.60
N GLU A 25 -18.38 0.56 -15.02
CA GLU A 25 -18.75 0.35 -16.44
C GLU A 25 -18.48 1.59 -17.28
N SER A 26 -18.71 2.78 -16.70
CA SER A 26 -18.53 4.04 -17.41
C SER A 26 -17.06 4.47 -17.53
N MET A 27 -16.12 3.67 -16.98
CA MET A 27 -14.67 3.90 -17.08
C MET A 27 -14.02 3.19 -18.28
N ASP A 28 -14.78 2.47 -19.11
CA ASP A 28 -14.28 1.76 -20.30
C ASP A 28 -13.16 0.74 -19.97
N LEU A 29 -13.41 -0.07 -18.95
CA LEU A 29 -12.50 -1.12 -18.48
C LEU A 29 -12.65 -2.39 -19.32
N LYS A 30 -11.57 -3.18 -19.44
CA LYS A 30 -11.63 -4.53 -20.00
C LYS A 30 -12.69 -5.36 -19.27
N GLU A 31 -13.46 -6.16 -20.00
CA GLU A 31 -14.53 -6.98 -19.42
C GLU A 31 -14.05 -7.92 -18.32
N ASP A 32 -12.91 -8.60 -18.53
CA ASP A 32 -12.31 -9.48 -17.52
C ASP A 32 -11.90 -8.73 -16.25
N LEU A 33 -11.40 -7.51 -16.39
CA LEU A 33 -11.04 -6.65 -15.26
C LEU A 33 -12.30 -6.21 -14.50
N LEU A 34 -13.35 -5.81 -15.22
CA LEU A 34 -14.63 -5.42 -14.64
C LEU A 34 -15.25 -6.58 -13.85
N ARG A 35 -15.18 -7.81 -14.39
CA ARG A 35 -15.59 -9.03 -13.69
C ARG A 35 -14.78 -9.28 -12.42
N GLY A 36 -13.47 -9.05 -12.47
CA GLY A 36 -12.59 -9.13 -11.30
C GLY A 36 -12.95 -8.13 -10.20
N ILE A 37 -13.25 -6.88 -10.57
CA ILE A 37 -13.69 -5.82 -9.65
C ILE A 37 -14.96 -6.22 -8.90
N TYR A 38 -15.98 -6.70 -9.62
CA TYR A 38 -17.24 -7.13 -8.99
C TYR A 38 -17.07 -8.40 -8.15
N SER A 39 -16.28 -9.38 -8.61
CA SER A 39 -16.02 -10.60 -7.84
C SER A 39 -15.23 -10.35 -6.56
N TYR A 40 -14.41 -9.29 -6.54
CA TYR A 40 -13.71 -8.84 -5.33
C TYR A 40 -14.65 -8.20 -4.30
N GLY A 41 -15.88 -7.84 -4.69
CA GLY A 41 -16.89 -7.24 -3.82
C GLY A 41 -17.01 -5.72 -3.93
N PHE A 42 -16.42 -5.08 -4.96
CA PHE A 42 -16.68 -3.68 -5.24
C PHE A 42 -18.00 -3.52 -6.00
N GLU A 43 -18.91 -2.69 -5.52
CA GLU A 43 -20.17 -2.38 -6.22
C GLU A 43 -20.13 -1.03 -6.94
N ALA A 44 -19.42 -0.05 -6.37
CA ALA A 44 -19.34 1.31 -6.88
C ALA A 44 -17.98 1.95 -6.55
N PRO A 45 -17.45 2.84 -7.41
CA PRO A 45 -16.18 3.48 -7.16
C PRO A 45 -16.26 4.48 -6.01
N SER A 46 -15.22 4.53 -5.18
CA SER A 46 -15.03 5.61 -4.21
C SER A 46 -14.73 6.96 -4.88
N SER A 47 -14.75 8.04 -4.11
CA SER A 47 -14.47 9.39 -4.57
C SER A 47 -13.07 9.53 -5.18
N ILE A 48 -12.07 8.81 -4.64
CA ILE A 48 -10.74 8.79 -5.25
C ILE A 48 -10.72 7.94 -6.52
N GLN A 49 -11.37 6.78 -6.51
CA GLN A 49 -11.44 5.87 -7.66
C GLN A 49 -12.11 6.52 -8.87
N SER A 50 -13.26 7.17 -8.67
CA SER A 50 -14.05 7.88 -9.68
C SER A 50 -13.30 9.03 -10.39
N ARG A 51 -12.24 9.54 -9.76
CA ARG A 51 -11.40 10.64 -10.28
C ARG A 51 -10.08 10.18 -10.84
N ALA A 52 -9.43 9.21 -10.20
CA ALA A 52 -8.04 8.84 -10.49
C ALA A 52 -7.91 7.71 -11.50
N ILE A 53 -8.80 6.71 -11.50
CA ILE A 53 -8.68 5.52 -12.38
C ILE A 53 -8.57 5.94 -13.84
N THR A 54 -9.48 6.79 -14.32
CA THR A 54 -9.49 7.26 -15.73
C THR A 54 -8.25 8.06 -16.11
N GLN A 55 -7.64 8.76 -15.15
CA GLN A 55 -6.40 9.50 -15.42
C GLN A 55 -5.21 8.56 -15.54
N ILE A 56 -5.15 7.52 -14.70
CA ILE A 56 -4.12 6.47 -14.79
C ILE A 56 -4.26 5.73 -16.13
N ILE A 57 -5.48 5.34 -16.51
CA ILE A 57 -5.74 4.64 -17.79
C ILE A 57 -5.32 5.50 -18.99
N SER A 58 -5.48 6.82 -18.92
CA SER A 58 -5.07 7.73 -19.99
C SER A 58 -3.55 7.90 -20.15
N GLY A 59 -2.74 7.22 -19.33
CA GLY A 59 -1.27 7.27 -19.38
C GLY A 59 -0.66 8.54 -18.80
N LYS A 60 -1.45 9.38 -18.10
CA LYS A 60 -0.94 10.60 -17.46
C LYS A 60 -0.28 10.28 -16.14
N ASP A 61 0.76 11.02 -15.80
CA ASP A 61 1.28 10.99 -14.44
C ASP A 61 0.23 11.47 -13.44
N VAL A 62 0.11 10.79 -12.30
CA VAL A 62 -0.93 11.06 -11.31
C VAL A 62 -0.33 11.16 -9.92
N ILE A 63 -0.69 12.22 -9.19
CA ILE A 63 -0.49 12.35 -7.75
C ILE A 63 -1.86 12.24 -7.09
N ALA A 64 -2.11 11.14 -6.39
CA ALA A 64 -3.35 10.89 -5.68
C ALA A 64 -3.10 10.93 -4.18
N GLN A 65 -3.61 11.99 -3.53
CA GLN A 65 -3.63 12.09 -2.07
C GLN A 65 -5.02 11.71 -1.57
N ALA A 66 -5.10 10.71 -0.70
CA ALA A 66 -6.32 10.38 0.01
C ALA A 66 -6.00 9.68 1.35
N GLN A 67 -6.95 9.65 2.27
CA GLN A 67 -6.79 8.99 3.57
C GLN A 67 -6.68 7.47 3.42
N SER A 68 -6.17 6.78 4.45
CA SER A 68 -6.17 5.32 4.50
C SER A 68 -7.60 4.77 4.48
N GLY A 69 -7.80 3.60 3.86
CA GLY A 69 -9.13 2.98 3.75
C GLY A 69 -10.06 3.54 2.66
N THR A 70 -9.63 4.54 1.88
CA THR A 70 -10.46 5.16 0.81
C THR A 70 -10.42 4.43 -0.55
N GLY A 71 -9.73 3.29 -0.63
CA GLY A 71 -9.61 2.51 -1.87
C GLY A 71 -8.47 2.93 -2.81
N LYS A 72 -7.44 3.62 -2.27
CA LYS A 72 -6.21 4.01 -2.99
C LYS A 72 -5.52 2.84 -3.70
N THR A 73 -5.31 1.73 -3.00
CA THR A 73 -4.67 0.54 -3.57
C THR A 73 -5.44 0.01 -4.78
N ALA A 74 -6.74 -0.19 -4.63
CA ALA A 74 -7.59 -0.62 -5.74
C ALA A 74 -7.61 0.39 -6.90
N THR A 75 -7.52 1.70 -6.63
CA THR A 75 -7.47 2.74 -7.65
C THR A 75 -6.31 2.52 -8.63
N PHE A 76 -5.09 2.40 -8.11
CA PHE A 76 -3.92 2.24 -8.98
C PHE A 76 -3.82 0.82 -9.53
N THR A 77 -4.30 -0.21 -8.81
CA THR A 77 -4.34 -1.58 -9.31
C THR A 77 -5.29 -1.74 -10.49
N ILE A 78 -6.48 -1.13 -10.44
CA ILE A 78 -7.40 -1.13 -11.58
C ILE A 78 -6.77 -0.39 -12.77
N GLY A 79 -6.20 0.79 -12.52
CA GLY A 79 -5.53 1.57 -13.57
C GLY A 79 -4.38 0.81 -14.24
N LEU A 80 -3.51 0.13 -13.47
CA LEU A 80 -2.40 -0.63 -14.02
C LEU A 80 -2.87 -1.87 -14.79
N LEU A 81 -3.85 -2.62 -14.27
CA LEU A 81 -4.37 -3.82 -14.93
C LEU A 81 -5.03 -3.47 -16.27
N GLN A 82 -5.67 -2.30 -16.34
CA GLN A 82 -6.20 -1.78 -17.60
C GLN A 82 -5.08 -1.44 -18.59
N ALA A 83 -3.96 -0.87 -18.13
CA ALA A 83 -2.86 -0.42 -18.99
C ALA A 83 -2.01 -1.58 -19.59
N ILE A 84 -1.81 -2.68 -18.86
CA ILE A 84 -0.91 -3.77 -19.29
C ILE A 84 -1.47 -4.61 -20.46
N ASP A 85 -0.58 -5.15 -21.28
CA ASP A 85 -0.89 -6.13 -22.34
C ASP A 85 -0.62 -7.56 -21.84
N LEU A 86 -1.69 -8.32 -21.61
CA LEU A 86 -1.62 -9.68 -21.05
C LEU A 86 -0.99 -10.69 -22.01
N ARG A 87 -0.93 -10.39 -23.32
CA ARG A 87 -0.30 -11.26 -24.32
C ARG A 87 1.22 -11.28 -24.16
N LYS A 88 1.79 -10.23 -23.57
CA LYS A 88 3.21 -10.12 -23.27
C LYS A 88 3.48 -10.62 -21.86
N LYS A 89 4.50 -11.47 -21.73
CA LYS A 89 4.94 -12.06 -20.46
C LYS A 89 6.07 -11.28 -19.79
N ASP A 90 6.53 -10.19 -20.40
CA ASP A 90 7.53 -9.29 -19.83
C ASP A 90 6.91 -8.38 -18.74
N LEU A 91 7.76 -7.86 -17.86
CA LEU A 91 7.39 -6.90 -16.84
C LEU A 91 6.90 -5.60 -17.47
N GLN A 92 5.70 -5.18 -17.09
CA GLN A 92 5.03 -3.98 -17.60
C GLN A 92 4.66 -2.98 -16.51
N ALA A 93 4.45 -3.44 -15.27
CA ALA A 93 4.16 -2.55 -14.15
C ALA A 93 5.01 -2.88 -12.92
N LEU A 94 5.50 -1.84 -12.26
CA LEU A 94 6.27 -1.93 -11.02
C LEU A 94 5.59 -1.11 -9.93
N ILE A 95 5.35 -1.73 -8.79
CA ILE A 95 4.76 -1.10 -7.60
C ILE A 95 5.79 -1.16 -6.48
N LEU A 96 6.15 0.00 -5.95
CA LEU A 96 7.06 0.12 -4.82
C LEU A 96 6.28 0.47 -3.56
N SER A 97 6.62 -0.19 -2.45
CA SER A 97 5.98 -0.01 -1.15
C SER A 97 7.03 -0.03 -0.02
N PRO A 98 6.79 0.68 1.10
CA PRO A 98 7.77 0.82 2.18
C PRO A 98 8.02 -0.49 2.94
N THR A 99 6.98 -1.32 3.10
CA THR A 99 7.07 -2.55 3.89
C THR A 99 6.86 -3.80 3.04
N ARG A 100 7.40 -4.92 3.51
CA ARG A 100 7.25 -6.22 2.84
C ARG A 100 5.81 -6.71 2.91
N GLU A 101 5.16 -6.46 4.04
CA GLU A 101 3.78 -6.85 4.31
C GLU A 101 2.83 -6.14 3.34
N LEU A 102 3.04 -4.83 3.13
CA LEU A 102 2.25 -4.06 2.18
C LEU A 102 2.50 -4.50 0.74
N ALA A 103 3.76 -4.72 0.34
CA ALA A 103 4.08 -5.22 -0.99
C ALA A 103 3.40 -6.58 -1.30
N ASN A 104 3.41 -7.51 -0.33
CA ASN A 104 2.69 -8.79 -0.46
C ASN A 104 1.17 -8.58 -0.54
N GLN A 105 0.60 -7.70 0.27
CA GLN A 105 -0.83 -7.39 0.26
C GLN A 105 -1.26 -6.79 -1.08
N ILE A 106 -0.51 -5.84 -1.63
CA ILE A 106 -0.78 -5.27 -2.95
C ILE A 106 -0.67 -6.34 -4.04
N GLY A 107 0.32 -7.22 -3.95
CA GLY A 107 0.44 -8.37 -4.86
C GLY A 107 -0.83 -9.22 -4.89
N GLN A 108 -1.41 -9.51 -3.71
CA GLN A 108 -2.68 -10.24 -3.62
C GLN A 108 -3.85 -9.45 -4.22
N VAL A 109 -3.91 -8.13 -4.02
CA VAL A 109 -4.95 -7.28 -4.62
C VAL A 109 -4.85 -7.30 -6.15
N VAL A 110 -3.63 -7.23 -6.71
CA VAL A 110 -3.40 -7.36 -8.15
C VAL A 110 -3.87 -8.72 -8.67
N THR A 111 -3.51 -9.82 -8.00
CA THR A 111 -3.94 -11.16 -8.37
C THR A 111 -5.46 -11.31 -8.32
N ASN A 112 -6.12 -10.84 -7.26
CA ASN A 112 -7.56 -11.04 -7.10
C ASN A 112 -8.37 -10.17 -8.07
N LEU A 113 -7.97 -8.91 -8.30
CA LEU A 113 -8.64 -8.05 -9.28
C LEU A 113 -8.37 -8.50 -10.72
N GLY A 114 -7.22 -9.13 -10.96
CA GLY A 114 -6.83 -9.66 -12.27
C GLY A 114 -7.10 -11.16 -12.46
N ASP A 115 -7.91 -11.79 -11.60
CA ASP A 115 -8.11 -13.25 -11.60
C ASP A 115 -8.62 -13.75 -12.96
N TYR A 116 -9.63 -13.08 -13.52
CA TYR A 116 -10.17 -13.39 -14.85
C TYR A 116 -9.27 -12.94 -16.01
N MET A 117 -8.22 -12.16 -15.73
CA MET A 117 -7.25 -11.69 -16.74
C MET A 117 -6.07 -12.65 -16.89
N ASN A 118 -5.92 -13.66 -16.01
CA ASN A 118 -4.73 -14.52 -15.95
C ASN A 118 -3.41 -13.73 -15.85
N VAL A 119 -3.40 -12.63 -15.08
CA VAL A 119 -2.21 -11.80 -14.88
C VAL A 119 -1.18 -12.53 -14.00
N ASN A 120 0.11 -12.50 -14.38
CA ASN A 120 1.17 -12.96 -13.48
C ASN A 120 1.74 -11.77 -12.70
N ALA A 121 1.39 -11.71 -11.42
CA ALA A 121 1.90 -10.74 -10.47
C ALA A 121 2.77 -11.42 -9.40
N PHE A 122 3.88 -10.79 -9.03
CA PHE A 122 4.76 -11.29 -7.96
C PHE A 122 5.09 -10.23 -6.93
N ALA A 123 5.12 -10.64 -5.66
CA ALA A 123 5.62 -9.83 -4.57
C ALA A 123 7.12 -10.08 -4.34
N MET A 124 7.97 -9.07 -4.57
CA MET A 124 9.43 -9.12 -4.41
C MET A 124 9.86 -8.38 -3.15
N THR A 125 10.05 -9.13 -2.07
CA THR A 125 10.39 -8.59 -0.76
C THR A 125 11.68 -9.21 -0.22
N GLY A 126 12.42 -8.47 0.61
CA GLY A 126 13.54 -9.04 1.35
C GLY A 126 13.12 -10.22 2.24
N GLY A 127 14.07 -11.08 2.64
CA GLY A 127 13.81 -12.23 3.52
C GLY A 127 13.37 -13.53 2.81
N LYS A 128 12.87 -13.45 1.57
CA LYS A 128 12.63 -14.63 0.72
C LYS A 128 13.87 -15.01 -0.08
N THR A 129 14.05 -16.30 -0.38
CA THR A 129 15.20 -16.76 -1.16
C THR A 129 15.11 -16.30 -2.62
N LEU A 130 16.22 -15.82 -3.14
CA LEU A 130 16.33 -15.29 -4.51
C LEU A 130 16.03 -16.37 -5.57
N LYS A 131 16.27 -17.65 -5.22
CA LYS A 131 15.99 -18.81 -6.07
C LYS A 131 14.50 -18.99 -6.34
N ASP A 132 13.64 -18.73 -5.35
CA ASP A 132 12.20 -18.93 -5.50
C ASP A 132 11.58 -17.84 -6.38
N ASP A 133 12.02 -16.59 -6.20
CA ASP A 133 11.63 -15.46 -7.06
C ASP A 133 12.01 -15.74 -8.53
N LEU A 134 13.25 -16.20 -8.77
CA LEU A 134 13.74 -16.54 -10.10
C LEU A 134 12.95 -17.67 -10.76
N LYS A 135 12.69 -18.76 -10.03
CA LYS A 135 11.91 -19.90 -10.57
C LYS A 135 10.52 -19.45 -11.03
N LYS A 136 9.87 -18.59 -10.24
CA LYS A 136 8.54 -18.06 -10.57
C LYS A 136 8.58 -17.18 -11.82
N LEU A 137 9.54 -16.26 -11.91
CA LEU A 137 9.75 -15.40 -13.08
C LEU A 137 10.02 -16.21 -14.35
N GLN A 138 10.92 -17.20 -14.28
CA GLN A 138 11.32 -18.00 -15.44
C GLN A 138 10.20 -18.90 -15.96
N LYS A 139 9.38 -19.48 -15.06
CA LYS A 139 8.34 -20.44 -15.44
C LYS A 139 7.13 -19.77 -16.10
N ASN A 140 6.67 -18.65 -15.54
CA ASN A 140 5.38 -18.07 -15.91
C ASN A 140 5.49 -16.76 -16.69
N GLY A 141 6.67 -16.13 -16.69
CA GLY A 141 6.78 -14.70 -16.98
C GLY A 141 6.15 -13.86 -15.88
N CYS A 142 6.26 -12.54 -15.97
CA CYS A 142 5.78 -11.62 -14.95
C CYS A 142 5.38 -10.31 -15.60
N GLN A 143 4.10 -9.93 -15.50
CA GLN A 143 3.63 -8.64 -15.99
C GLN A 143 3.66 -7.56 -14.91
N VAL A 144 3.49 -7.94 -13.64
CA VAL A 144 3.44 -7.00 -12.51
C VAL A 144 4.37 -7.44 -11.39
N VAL A 145 5.19 -6.53 -10.89
CA VAL A 145 5.93 -6.70 -9.63
C VAL A 145 5.43 -5.71 -8.60
N SER A 146 5.12 -6.20 -7.42
CA SER A 146 4.95 -5.40 -6.20
C SER A 146 6.14 -5.67 -5.28
N GLY A 147 6.85 -4.67 -4.78
CA GLY A 147 8.07 -4.97 -4.03
C GLY A 147 8.60 -3.81 -3.20
N THR A 148 9.55 -4.13 -2.33
CA THR A 148 10.30 -3.09 -1.60
C THR A 148 11.46 -2.58 -2.45
N PRO A 149 11.79 -1.27 -2.41
CA PRO A 149 12.82 -0.67 -3.26
C PRO A 149 14.15 -1.44 -3.25
N GLY A 150 14.63 -1.85 -2.07
CA GLY A 150 15.93 -2.54 -1.96
C GLY A 150 15.97 -3.89 -2.69
N ARG A 151 14.93 -4.71 -2.59
CA ARG A 151 14.89 -6.02 -3.27
C ARG A 151 14.70 -5.85 -4.77
N VAL A 152 13.80 -4.95 -5.19
CA VAL A 152 13.59 -4.67 -6.61
C VAL A 152 14.88 -4.17 -7.26
N LEU A 153 15.57 -3.23 -6.63
CA LEU A 153 16.83 -2.68 -7.15
C LEU A 153 17.93 -3.74 -7.25
N ASP A 154 18.07 -4.63 -6.26
CA ASP A 154 19.00 -5.75 -6.30
C ASP A 154 18.73 -6.67 -7.51
N MET A 155 17.45 -7.02 -7.74
CA MET A 155 17.06 -7.85 -8.88
C MET A 155 17.34 -7.19 -10.24
N ILE A 156 17.14 -5.87 -10.34
CA ILE A 156 17.47 -5.09 -11.54
C ILE A 156 18.99 -5.03 -11.74
N LYS A 157 19.77 -4.73 -10.69
CA LYS A 157 21.24 -4.64 -10.76
C LYS A 157 21.88 -5.98 -11.15
N ARG A 158 21.31 -7.10 -10.72
CA ARG A 158 21.71 -8.47 -11.12
C ARG A 158 21.22 -8.90 -12.50
N GLN A 159 20.52 -8.04 -13.23
CA GLN A 159 19.91 -8.32 -14.54
C GLN A 159 18.87 -9.47 -14.51
N MET A 160 18.35 -9.80 -13.33
CA MET A 160 17.33 -10.83 -13.13
C MET A 160 15.92 -10.30 -13.35
N LEU A 161 15.73 -8.98 -13.22
CA LEU A 161 14.48 -8.30 -13.54
C LEU A 161 14.72 -7.32 -14.69
N GLN A 162 14.13 -7.61 -15.85
CA GLN A 162 14.26 -6.79 -17.05
C GLN A 162 13.19 -5.69 -17.05
N THR A 163 13.61 -4.44 -17.11
CA THR A 163 12.73 -3.26 -16.99
C THR A 163 12.37 -2.60 -18.32
N ARG A 164 12.90 -3.10 -19.44
CA ARG A 164 12.75 -2.49 -20.79
C ARG A 164 11.31 -2.23 -21.23
N ASN A 165 10.35 -3.02 -20.73
CA ASN A 165 8.95 -2.97 -21.11
C ASN A 165 8.05 -2.40 -20.01
N VAL A 166 8.63 -1.86 -18.93
CA VAL A 166 7.88 -1.22 -17.85
C VAL A 166 7.25 0.07 -18.37
N GLN A 167 5.93 0.12 -18.29
CA GLN A 167 5.10 1.24 -18.73
C GLN A 167 4.60 2.08 -17.57
N VAL A 168 4.45 1.47 -16.38
CA VAL A 168 3.89 2.14 -15.20
C VAL A 168 4.76 1.85 -13.97
N LEU A 169 5.19 2.92 -13.29
CA LEU A 169 5.79 2.90 -11.96
C LEU A 169 4.80 3.50 -10.96
N ILE A 170 4.53 2.77 -9.88
CA ILE A 170 3.64 3.19 -8.80
C ILE A 170 4.44 3.28 -7.51
N LEU A 171 4.34 4.42 -6.82
CA LEU A 171 4.87 4.63 -5.48
C LEU A 171 3.70 4.69 -4.50
N ASP A 172 3.48 3.60 -3.75
CA ASP A 172 2.45 3.56 -2.70
C ASP A 172 3.05 3.95 -1.35
N GLU A 173 2.26 4.66 -0.52
CA GLU A 173 2.74 5.29 0.72
C GLU A 173 4.02 6.11 0.49
N ALA A 174 3.95 7.01 -0.49
CA ALA A 174 5.12 7.77 -0.96
C ALA A 174 5.75 8.67 0.11
N ASP A 175 4.99 9.10 1.10
CA ASP A 175 5.49 9.82 2.28
C ASP A 175 6.39 8.96 3.14
N GLU A 176 6.04 7.69 3.33
CA GLU A 176 6.89 6.73 4.03
C GLU A 176 8.10 6.32 3.19
N LEU A 177 7.89 5.97 1.91
CA LEU A 177 8.97 5.61 0.98
C LEU A 177 10.07 6.67 0.88
N LEU A 178 9.70 7.94 0.97
CA LEU A 178 10.62 9.07 0.86
C LEU A 178 11.07 9.60 2.22
N SER A 179 10.65 8.96 3.31
CA SER A 179 11.09 9.33 4.65
C SER A 179 12.58 9.08 4.84
N GLU A 180 13.23 9.93 5.63
CA GLU A 180 14.66 9.78 5.94
C GLU A 180 14.94 8.50 6.74
N THR A 181 13.97 8.02 7.52
CA THR A 181 14.13 6.86 8.40
C THR A 181 14.29 5.55 7.63
N LEU A 182 13.63 5.41 6.47
CA LEU A 182 13.74 4.20 5.65
C LEU A 182 14.94 4.24 4.69
N GLY A 183 15.43 5.42 4.32
CA GLY A 183 16.57 5.56 3.41
C GLY A 183 16.33 5.04 1.99
N PHE A 184 15.07 4.90 1.56
CA PHE A 184 14.73 4.38 0.23
C PHE A 184 14.81 5.41 -0.89
N LYS A 185 14.90 6.72 -0.57
CA LYS A 185 14.97 7.81 -1.55
C LYS A 185 15.95 7.47 -2.68
N GLN A 186 17.24 7.26 -2.36
CA GLN A 186 18.26 6.95 -3.38
C GLN A 186 17.97 5.67 -4.17
N GLN A 187 17.41 4.65 -3.53
CA GLN A 187 17.07 3.39 -4.20
C GLN A 187 15.96 3.60 -5.25
N ILE A 188 14.99 4.46 -4.96
CA ILE A 188 13.92 4.82 -5.91
C ILE A 188 14.50 5.60 -7.09
N TYR A 189 15.43 6.55 -6.85
CA TYR A 189 16.16 7.24 -7.93
C TYR A 189 16.90 6.24 -8.84
N ASP A 190 17.63 5.29 -8.25
CA ASP A 190 18.37 4.27 -8.99
C ASP A 190 17.43 3.37 -9.82
N ILE A 191 16.27 2.98 -9.28
CA ILE A 191 15.27 2.21 -10.01
C ILE A 191 14.73 3.02 -11.19
N PHE A 192 14.30 4.26 -10.95
CA PHE A 192 13.72 5.13 -11.97
C PHE A 192 14.69 5.35 -13.15
N ALA A 193 15.99 5.54 -12.86
CA ALA A 193 17.02 5.67 -13.88
C ALA A 193 17.21 4.44 -14.79
N LYS A 194 16.67 3.28 -14.39
CA LYS A 194 16.68 2.02 -15.17
C LYS A 194 15.36 1.75 -15.89
N LEU A 195 14.35 2.61 -15.73
CA LEU A 195 13.07 2.48 -16.42
C LEU A 195 13.09 3.19 -17.79
N PRO A 196 12.18 2.84 -18.71
CA PRO A 196 11.99 3.57 -19.95
C PRO A 196 11.63 5.04 -19.72
N LYS A 197 12.07 5.94 -20.60
CA LYS A 197 11.84 7.39 -20.48
C LYS A 197 10.36 7.80 -20.52
N ASN A 198 9.52 6.98 -21.15
CA ASN A 198 8.09 7.18 -21.29
C ASN A 198 7.27 6.38 -20.25
N CYS A 199 7.92 5.89 -19.19
CA CYS A 199 7.26 5.24 -18.08
C CYS A 199 6.36 6.26 -17.34
N GLN A 200 5.07 5.95 -17.24
CA GLN A 200 4.11 6.69 -16.44
C GLN A 200 4.43 6.52 -14.96
N VAL A 201 4.37 7.61 -14.20
CA VAL A 201 4.57 7.60 -12.75
C VAL A 201 3.26 7.92 -12.04
N VAL A 202 2.88 7.06 -11.11
CA VAL A 202 1.72 7.25 -10.22
C VAL A 202 2.23 7.29 -8.78
N VAL A 203 1.95 8.39 -8.10
CA VAL A 203 2.33 8.61 -6.70
C VAL A 203 1.07 8.63 -5.84
N VAL A 204 1.04 7.77 -4.85
CA VAL A 204 -0.10 7.61 -3.94
C VAL A 204 0.39 7.80 -2.51
N SER A 205 -0.27 8.68 -1.77
CA SER A 205 0.21 9.10 -0.45
C SER A 205 -0.94 9.57 0.44
N ALA A 206 -0.78 9.46 1.76
CA ALA A 206 -1.70 10.11 2.70
C ALA A 206 -1.39 11.60 2.84
N THR A 207 -0.09 11.94 2.83
CA THR A 207 0.38 13.31 3.00
C THR A 207 1.16 13.81 1.79
N MET A 208 1.34 15.12 1.67
CA MET A 208 2.12 15.76 0.61
C MET A 208 3.21 16.65 1.23
N ASN A 209 4.30 16.01 1.68
CA ASN A 209 5.45 16.68 2.25
C ASN A 209 6.39 17.26 1.15
N LYS A 210 7.45 17.97 1.56
CA LYS A 210 8.40 18.60 0.63
C LYS A 210 9.15 17.56 -0.22
N ASP A 211 9.51 16.42 0.37
CA ASP A 211 10.24 15.35 -0.35
C ASP A 211 9.43 14.73 -1.48
N ILE A 212 8.14 14.47 -1.26
CA ILE A 212 7.23 14.02 -2.33
C ILE A 212 7.17 15.08 -3.43
N LEU A 213 7.03 16.36 -3.07
CA LEU A 213 6.99 17.44 -4.06
C LEU A 213 8.30 17.57 -4.84
N GLU A 214 9.45 17.28 -4.23
CA GLU A 214 10.74 17.26 -4.92
C GLU A 214 10.84 16.10 -5.91
N VAL A 215 10.50 14.89 -5.45
CA VAL A 215 10.51 13.67 -6.27
C VAL A 215 9.56 13.77 -7.45
N THR A 216 8.35 14.24 -7.22
CA THR A 216 7.35 14.42 -8.29
C THR A 216 7.80 15.43 -9.34
N ARG A 217 8.56 16.47 -8.98
CA ARG A 217 9.14 17.41 -9.97
C ARG A 217 10.23 16.81 -10.84
N LYS A 218 10.96 15.79 -10.35
CA LYS A 218 12.06 15.15 -11.09
C LYS A 218 11.61 13.99 -11.95
N PHE A 219 10.61 13.23 -11.50
CA PHE A 219 10.19 11.99 -12.16
C PHE A 219 8.92 12.12 -12.98
N MET A 220 8.12 13.16 -12.76
CA MET A 220 6.82 13.31 -13.41
C MET A 220 6.79 14.46 -14.40
N ASN A 221 6.02 14.29 -15.45
CA ASN A 221 5.76 15.28 -16.48
C ASN A 221 4.29 15.75 -16.42
N ASP A 222 4.08 17.01 -16.03
CA ASP A 222 2.76 17.66 -15.92
C ASP A 222 1.68 16.78 -15.22
N PRO A 223 1.93 16.33 -13.98
CA PRO A 223 1.08 15.35 -13.33
C PRO A 223 -0.31 15.91 -12.98
N VAL A 224 -1.32 15.06 -13.14
CA VAL A 224 -2.67 15.30 -12.60
C VAL A 224 -2.61 15.15 -11.09
N LYS A 225 -2.96 16.22 -10.36
CA LYS A 225 -3.00 16.22 -8.89
C LYS A 225 -4.43 16.08 -8.44
N ILE A 226 -4.70 15.09 -7.60
CA ILE A 226 -5.99 14.83 -6.97
C ILE A 226 -5.73 14.87 -5.46
N LEU A 227 -5.98 16.02 -4.84
CA LEU A 227 -5.59 16.29 -3.46
C LEU A 227 -6.81 16.47 -2.56
N VAL A 228 -6.84 15.83 -1.40
CA VAL A 228 -7.88 16.10 -0.36
C VAL A 228 -7.57 17.43 0.33
N LYS A 229 -8.60 18.24 0.61
CA LYS A 229 -8.43 19.49 1.37
C LYS A 229 -7.95 19.22 2.79
N ARG A 230 -7.09 20.10 3.33
CA ARG A 230 -6.43 19.91 4.63
C ARG A 230 -7.39 19.71 5.81
N ASP A 231 -8.52 20.40 5.80
CA ASP A 231 -9.51 20.34 6.89
C ASP A 231 -10.29 19.02 6.92
N GLU A 232 -10.11 18.17 5.90
CA GLU A 232 -10.80 16.88 5.73
C GLU A 232 -9.76 15.72 5.73
N ILE A 233 -8.61 15.86 6.43
CA ILE A 233 -7.59 14.79 6.55
C ILE A 233 -7.87 13.87 7.75
N SER A 234 -8.57 14.33 8.78
CA SER A 234 -9.03 13.45 9.86
C SER A 234 -10.25 12.65 9.39
N LEU A 235 -10.23 11.33 9.62
CA LEU A 235 -11.39 10.47 9.43
C LEU A 235 -12.48 10.88 10.44
N GLU A 236 -13.62 11.42 9.99
CA GLU A 236 -14.76 11.77 10.86
C GLU A 236 -15.23 10.57 11.70
N GLY A 237 -14.98 9.33 11.23
CA GLY A 237 -15.29 8.09 11.94
C GLY A 237 -14.29 7.64 13.03
N ILE A 238 -13.11 8.29 13.16
CA ILE A 238 -12.13 7.92 14.20
C ILE A 238 -12.19 8.92 15.35
N LYS A 239 -12.78 8.49 16.46
CA LYS A 239 -12.73 9.23 17.73
C LYS A 239 -11.33 9.14 18.33
N GLN A 240 -10.70 10.30 18.53
CA GLN A 240 -9.34 10.41 19.06
C GLN A 240 -9.39 10.93 20.49
N TYR A 241 -8.65 10.27 21.38
CA TYR A 241 -8.57 10.61 22.79
C TYR A 241 -7.10 10.63 23.23
N VAL A 242 -6.81 11.40 24.28
CA VAL A 242 -5.50 11.43 24.93
C VAL A 242 -5.71 11.17 26.41
N VAL A 243 -4.97 10.21 26.96
CA VAL A 243 -4.92 9.95 28.40
C VAL A 243 -3.61 10.50 28.93
N ASN A 244 -3.69 11.52 29.78
CA ASN A 244 -2.52 12.10 30.42
C ASN A 244 -2.10 11.21 31.59
N VAL A 245 -0.84 10.77 31.56
CA VAL A 245 -0.21 9.99 32.63
C VAL A 245 1.07 10.69 33.06
N ASP A 246 1.25 10.88 34.37
CA ASP A 246 2.41 11.62 34.90
C ASP A 246 3.70 10.81 34.85
N LYS A 247 3.59 9.47 34.87
CA LYS A 247 4.71 8.54 34.88
C LYS A 247 4.57 7.50 33.77
N GLU A 248 5.70 7.10 33.21
CA GLU A 248 5.75 6.09 32.14
C GLU A 248 5.15 4.75 32.58
N ASP A 249 5.46 4.31 33.81
CA ASP A 249 4.97 3.04 34.35
C ASP A 249 3.43 3.00 34.48
N TRP A 250 2.78 4.17 34.66
CA TRP A 250 1.32 4.26 34.78
C TRP A 250 0.59 3.97 33.46
N LYS A 251 1.29 4.00 32.31
CA LYS A 251 0.70 3.61 31.03
C LYS A 251 0.29 2.15 31.00
N PHE A 252 1.04 1.28 31.69
CA PHE A 252 0.73 -0.14 31.72
C PHE A 252 -0.58 -0.39 32.45
N ASP A 253 -0.73 0.15 33.65
CA ASP A 253 -1.95 0.02 34.45
C ASP A 253 -3.16 0.63 33.71
N THR A 254 -2.98 1.83 33.15
CA THR A 254 -4.01 2.49 32.32
C THR A 254 -4.42 1.63 31.11
N LEU A 255 -3.47 0.95 30.47
CA LEU A 255 -3.75 0.09 29.33
C LEU A 255 -4.61 -1.11 29.77
N CYS A 256 -4.29 -1.73 30.90
CA CYS A 256 -5.08 -2.82 31.48
C CYS A 256 -6.51 -2.36 31.81
N ASP A 257 -6.67 -1.19 32.43
CA ASP A 257 -8.00 -0.62 32.73
C ASP A 257 -8.84 -0.39 31.46
N ILE A 258 -8.20 0.05 30.37
CA ILE A 258 -8.86 0.22 29.06
C ILE A 258 -9.30 -1.14 28.49
N TYR A 259 -8.48 -2.19 28.66
CA TYR A 259 -8.84 -3.54 28.23
C TYR A 259 -10.01 -4.13 29.02
N ASP A 260 -10.05 -3.91 30.33
CA ASP A 260 -11.11 -4.44 31.19
C ASP A 260 -12.45 -3.72 30.98
N SER A 261 -12.41 -2.44 30.61
CA SER A 261 -13.61 -1.61 30.40
C SER A 261 -14.20 -1.69 28.99
N LEU A 262 -13.46 -2.19 28.00
CA LEU A 262 -13.89 -2.21 26.60
C LEU A 262 -13.92 -3.62 26.02
N THR A 263 -15.05 -4.02 25.45
CA THR A 263 -15.09 -5.16 24.52
C THR A 263 -14.43 -4.79 23.20
N ILE A 264 -13.14 -5.11 23.09
CA ILE A 264 -12.31 -4.86 21.91
C ILE A 264 -12.39 -6.07 20.97
N THR A 265 -12.76 -5.85 19.71
CA THR A 265 -12.72 -6.90 18.67
C THR A 265 -11.29 -7.22 18.28
N GLN A 266 -10.55 -6.22 17.79
CA GLN A 266 -9.12 -6.27 17.53
C GLN A 266 -8.48 -4.92 17.84
N CYS A 267 -7.24 -4.91 18.34
CA CYS A 267 -6.49 -3.72 18.68
C CYS A 267 -5.03 -3.83 18.22
N VAL A 268 -4.48 -2.69 17.82
CA VAL A 268 -3.05 -2.52 17.55
C VAL A 268 -2.49 -1.50 18.55
N ILE A 269 -1.43 -1.88 19.26
CA ILE A 269 -0.71 -1.03 20.21
C ILE A 269 0.66 -0.69 19.61
N PHE A 270 0.94 0.61 19.45
CA PHE A 270 2.20 1.07 18.91
C PHE A 270 3.19 1.49 20.00
N CYS A 271 4.43 1.05 19.85
CA CYS A 271 5.56 1.40 20.70
C CYS A 271 6.72 1.93 19.86
N ASN A 272 7.33 3.05 20.26
CA ASN A 272 8.39 3.68 19.47
C ASN A 272 9.67 2.85 19.30
N THR A 273 9.89 1.81 20.12
CA THR A 273 11.10 0.99 20.05
C THR A 273 10.79 -0.49 20.13
N LYS A 274 11.60 -1.29 19.42
CA LYS A 274 11.51 -2.76 19.41
C LYS A 274 11.63 -3.35 20.82
N LYS A 275 12.58 -2.85 21.62
CA LYS A 275 12.75 -3.25 23.03
C LYS A 275 11.48 -3.06 23.86
N LYS A 276 10.72 -2.01 23.58
CA LYS A 276 9.48 -1.72 24.30
C LYS A 276 8.31 -2.57 23.82
N VAL A 277 8.28 -2.93 22.53
CA VAL A 277 7.36 -3.95 22.01
C VAL A 277 7.57 -5.27 22.75
N ASP A 278 8.82 -5.73 22.86
CA ASP A 278 9.15 -6.99 23.56
C ASP A 278 8.78 -6.94 25.04
N TRP A 279 9.14 -5.86 25.72
CA TRP A 279 8.83 -5.66 27.14
C TRP A 279 7.32 -5.65 27.40
N LEU A 280 6.56 -4.91 26.59
CA LEU A 280 5.11 -4.79 26.76
C LEU A 280 4.40 -6.12 26.46
N SER A 281 4.85 -6.82 25.41
CA SER A 281 4.34 -8.16 25.05
C SER A 281 4.52 -9.16 26.18
N GLN A 282 5.71 -9.19 26.80
CA GLN A 282 5.97 -10.04 27.97
C GLN A 282 5.10 -9.66 29.17
N ARG A 283 4.98 -8.37 29.49
CA ARG A 283 4.17 -7.88 30.62
C ARG A 283 2.68 -8.20 30.47
N LEU A 284 2.13 -8.00 29.28
CA LEU A 284 0.73 -8.33 28.98
C LEU A 284 0.49 -9.84 29.01
N THR A 285 1.41 -10.63 28.46
CA THR A 285 1.33 -12.11 28.53
C THR A 285 1.38 -12.61 29.98
N GLN A 286 2.25 -12.04 30.82
CA GLN A 286 2.33 -12.35 32.26
C GLN A 286 1.05 -11.95 33.02
N SER A 287 0.30 -10.99 32.48
CA SER A 287 -0.99 -10.53 33.02
C SER A 287 -2.18 -11.26 32.38
N ASN A 288 -1.93 -12.41 31.75
CA ASN A 288 -2.91 -13.28 31.08
C ASN A 288 -3.63 -12.66 29.87
N PHE A 289 -3.08 -11.61 29.26
CA PHE A 289 -3.58 -11.11 27.97
C PHE A 289 -3.00 -11.91 26.81
N ALA A 290 -3.86 -12.38 25.92
CA ALA A 290 -3.46 -13.02 24.68
C ALA A 290 -3.02 -11.96 23.65
N VAL A 291 -1.72 -11.71 23.60
CA VAL A 291 -1.11 -10.72 22.71
C VAL A 291 -0.10 -11.36 21.77
N VAL A 292 0.05 -10.77 20.58
CA VAL A 292 1.15 -11.06 19.65
C VAL A 292 1.93 -9.79 19.39
N SER A 293 3.22 -9.91 19.09
CA SER A 293 4.09 -8.78 18.79
C SER A 293 4.79 -8.91 17.45
N MET A 294 4.99 -7.79 16.77
CA MET A 294 5.71 -7.72 15.50
C MET A 294 6.69 -6.54 15.48
N HIS A 295 7.95 -6.78 15.11
CA HIS A 295 8.93 -5.70 14.87
C HIS A 295 9.97 -6.12 13.83
N GLY A 296 10.76 -5.16 13.34
CA GLY A 296 11.66 -5.36 12.20
C GLY A 296 12.86 -6.31 12.41
N ASP A 297 13.14 -6.76 13.63
CA ASP A 297 14.24 -7.71 13.91
C ASP A 297 13.79 -9.19 13.87
N MET A 298 12.47 -9.44 13.84
CA MET A 298 11.92 -10.78 13.73
C MET A 298 12.20 -11.39 12.36
N LYS A 299 12.28 -12.72 12.31
CA LYS A 299 12.40 -13.44 11.02
C LYS A 299 11.12 -13.22 10.20
N GLN A 300 11.24 -13.18 8.88
CA GLN A 300 10.07 -12.93 8.02
C GLN A 300 8.98 -13.98 8.20
N GLU A 301 9.35 -15.25 8.38
CA GLU A 301 8.39 -16.35 8.61
C GLU A 301 7.57 -16.13 9.89
N GLU A 302 8.18 -15.59 10.95
CA GLU A 302 7.50 -15.26 12.20
C GLU A 302 6.55 -14.07 12.00
N ARG A 303 7.00 -13.03 11.28
CA ARG A 303 6.16 -11.85 10.96
C ARG A 303 4.95 -12.23 10.11
N ASP A 304 5.14 -13.08 9.10
CA ASP A 304 4.07 -13.57 8.22
C ASP A 304 3.04 -14.38 9.02
N LYS A 305 3.50 -15.23 9.96
CA LYS A 305 2.63 -15.97 10.88
C LYS A 305 1.83 -15.04 11.78
N VAL A 306 2.48 -14.10 12.46
CA VAL A 306 1.81 -13.13 13.36
C VAL A 306 0.75 -12.32 12.61
N MET A 307 1.05 -11.87 11.39
CA MET A 307 0.09 -11.14 10.57
C MET A 307 -1.10 -12.00 10.13
N ASN A 308 -0.87 -13.27 9.83
CA ASN A 308 -1.94 -14.20 9.49
C ASN A 308 -2.85 -14.49 10.70
N ASP A 309 -2.26 -14.74 11.87
CA ASP A 309 -2.97 -15.02 13.11
C ASP A 309 -3.81 -13.79 13.54
N PHE A 310 -3.26 -12.58 13.36
CA PHE A 310 -4.00 -11.34 13.59
C PHE A 310 -5.14 -11.16 12.57
N ARG A 311 -4.89 -11.30 11.25
CA ARG A 311 -5.95 -11.11 10.23
C ARG A 311 -7.11 -12.09 10.35
N THR A 312 -6.84 -13.32 10.76
CA THR A 312 -7.86 -14.37 10.92
C THR A 312 -8.58 -14.30 12.27
N GLY A 313 -8.17 -13.40 13.16
CA GLY A 313 -8.77 -13.22 14.48
C GLY A 313 -8.34 -14.24 15.54
N HIS A 314 -7.35 -15.09 15.25
CA HIS A 314 -6.73 -15.98 16.23
C HIS A 314 -6.05 -15.18 17.34
N SER A 315 -5.48 -14.02 17.00
CA SER A 315 -4.98 -13.04 17.96
C SER A 315 -5.75 -11.74 17.82
N ARG A 316 -6.20 -11.18 18.94
CA ARG A 316 -6.99 -9.94 18.96
C ARG A 316 -6.15 -8.70 19.25
N VAL A 317 -4.96 -8.87 19.81
CA VAL A 317 -4.09 -7.76 20.20
C VAL A 317 -2.73 -7.91 19.53
N LEU A 318 -2.35 -6.91 18.74
CA LEU A 318 -1.05 -6.81 18.08
C LEU A 318 -0.24 -5.65 18.67
N ILE A 319 0.98 -5.91 19.14
CA ILE A 319 1.90 -4.89 19.60
C ILE A 319 2.99 -4.70 18.52
N SER A 320 3.14 -3.49 17.99
CA SER A 320 4.08 -3.22 16.90
C SER A 320 4.90 -1.95 17.13
N THR A 321 6.00 -1.85 16.41
CA THR A 321 6.65 -0.56 16.12
C THR A 321 5.93 0.17 15.01
#